data_AF-A0A357ND80-F1
#
_entry.id   AF-A0A357ND80-F1
#
_cell.length_a   1.000
_cell.length_b   1.000
_cell.length_c   1.000
_cell.angle_alpha   90.00
_cell.angle_beta   90.00
_cell.angle_gamma   90.00
#
_symmetry.space_group_name_H-M   'P 1'
#
loop_
_entity.id
_entity.type
_entity.pdbx_description
1 polymer ?
#
loop_
_entity_poly.entity_id
_entity_poly.type
_entity_poly.pdbx_seq_one_letter_code
_entity_poly.pdbx_strand_id
1 'polypeptide(L)'
;MISASKFRDMLQTPITAASLDRNGLQRALILVTFFILVTVILIADLMPQKVSLEVGQVSEADVVAPRTISYIDKDKTKKLEQEIIHSVSNVYEYDVTIVGKVEEDVAQLFRQVRTVQQDQSLSRDQKIGKLRANLPNSLSLTAVSNLAGFPEATLGQLEETSRIILRRTLQRGVKADELDASKTALLLEPEVKNLNSAHALVVGEIAQALLRHNFVFSKEETEKKQ
;
A
#
# COMPACT_ATOMS: atom_id res chain seq x y z
N MET A 1 24.06 55.90 43.89
CA MET A 1 25.24 55.60 44.72
C MET A 1 24.97 56.07 46.15
N ILE A 2 24.60 55.16 47.04
CA ILE A 2 24.38 55.49 48.46
C ILE A 2 25.77 55.50 49.12
N SER A 3 26.21 56.69 49.54
CA SER A 3 27.54 56.93 50.11
C SER A 3 27.76 56.15 51.41
N ALA A 4 28.95 55.55 51.56
CA ALA A 4 29.36 54.76 52.73
C ALA A 4 29.31 55.55 54.05
N SER A 5 29.34 56.88 54.00
CA SER A 5 29.16 57.74 55.19
C SER A 5 27.74 57.66 55.76
N LYS A 6 26.73 57.57 54.89
CA LYS A 6 25.32 57.51 55.29
C LYS A 6 24.97 56.19 55.99
N PHE A 7 25.68 55.11 55.64
CA PHE A 7 25.53 53.81 56.27
C PHE A 7 26.24 53.74 57.63
N ARG A 8 27.39 54.43 57.76
CA ARG A 8 28.11 54.55 59.03
C ARG A 8 27.32 55.35 60.06
N ASP A 9 26.64 56.42 59.64
CA ASP A 9 25.77 57.20 60.54
C ASP A 9 24.51 56.42 60.96
N MET A 10 24.00 55.54 60.10
CA MET A 10 22.85 54.67 60.41
C MET A 10 23.20 53.49 61.35
N LEU A 11 24.48 53.13 61.43
CA LEU A 11 25.01 52.15 62.39
C LEU A 11 25.50 52.79 63.70
N GLN A 12 25.68 54.11 63.71
CA GLN A 12 26.14 54.88 64.88
C GLN A 12 25.02 55.62 65.60
N THR A 13 23.79 55.60 65.09
CA THR A 13 22.64 55.89 65.95
C THR A 13 22.71 54.86 67.08
N PRO A 14 22.97 55.26 68.34
CA PRO A 14 22.76 54.33 69.43
C PRO A 14 21.34 53.85 69.24
N ILE A 15 21.12 52.55 69.27
CA ILE A 15 19.77 52.01 69.40
C ILE A 15 19.25 52.72 70.64
N THR A 16 18.48 53.79 70.44
CA THR A 16 18.01 54.63 71.51
C THR A 16 17.10 53.71 72.26
N ALA A 17 17.60 53.21 73.40
CA ALA A 17 16.82 52.62 74.46
C ALA A 17 15.92 53.73 75.01
N ALA A 18 15.03 54.24 74.16
CA ALA A 18 13.98 55.15 74.50
C ALA A 18 12.94 54.30 75.21
N SER A 19 13.04 54.32 76.55
CA SER A 19 12.00 53.92 77.50
C SER A 19 11.28 52.62 77.14
N LEU A 20 12.00 51.50 77.13
CA LEU A 20 11.31 50.23 77.37
C LEU A 20 11.02 50.20 78.87
N ASP A 21 9.79 50.56 79.21
CA ASP A 21 9.18 50.18 80.48
C ASP A 21 9.46 48.68 80.73
N ARG A 22 9.46 48.16 81.98
CA ARG A 22 9.73 46.71 82.22
C ARG A 22 8.93 45.80 81.27
N ASN A 23 7.73 46.25 80.92
CA ASN A 23 6.80 45.61 79.99
C ASN A 23 7.26 45.62 78.52
N GLY A 24 7.95 46.67 78.06
CA GLY A 24 8.52 46.75 76.72
C GLY A 24 9.67 45.77 76.53
N LEU A 25 10.57 45.68 77.50
CA LEU A 25 11.71 44.76 77.45
C LEU A 25 11.24 43.30 77.46
N GLN A 26 10.19 43.01 78.26
CA GLN A 26 9.51 41.71 78.25
C GLN A 26 8.89 41.38 76.90
N ARG A 27 8.20 42.33 76.25
CA ARG A 27 7.63 42.14 74.90
C ARG A 27 8.71 41.87 73.85
N ALA A 28 9.82 42.61 73.89
CA ALA A 28 10.94 42.38 72.98
C ALA A 28 11.57 40.99 73.18
N LEU A 29 11.75 40.56 74.43
CA LEU A 29 12.28 39.24 74.76
C LEU A 29 11.35 38.09 74.30
N ILE A 30 10.03 38.27 74.46
CA ILE A 30 9.02 37.32 73.95
C ILE A 30 9.09 37.24 72.42
N LEU A 31 9.17 38.38 71.73
CA LEU A 31 9.26 38.42 70.27
C LEU A 31 10.54 37.76 69.75
N VAL A 32 11.69 38.02 70.38
CA VAL A 32 12.96 37.38 70.00
C VAL A 32 12.91 35.88 70.25
N THR A 33 12.39 35.45 71.41
CA THR A 33 12.23 34.03 71.72
C THR A 33 11.31 33.33 70.73
N PHE A 34 10.17 33.95 70.40
CA PHE A 34 9.22 33.43 69.41
C PHE A 34 9.87 33.36 68.02
N PHE A 35 10.59 34.39 67.60
CA PHE A 35 11.29 34.42 66.32
C PHE A 35 12.34 33.30 66.22
N ILE A 36 13.12 33.08 67.28
CA ILE A 36 14.10 31.99 67.34
C ILE A 36 13.39 30.64 67.25
N LEU A 37 12.30 30.45 68.00
CA LEU A 37 11.54 29.20 68.00
C LEU A 37 10.99 28.87 66.60
N VAL A 38 10.36 29.85 65.94
CA VAL A 38 9.84 29.69 64.56
C VAL A 38 10.97 29.40 63.58
N THR A 39 12.11 30.06 63.73
CA THR A 39 13.28 29.85 62.86
C THR A 39 13.83 28.42 62.98
N VAL A 40 13.90 27.89 64.20
CA VAL A 40 14.36 26.50 64.44
C VAL A 40 13.40 25.49 63.81
N ILE A 41 12.09 25.70 63.92
CA ILE A 41 11.07 24.82 63.33
C ILE A 41 11.19 24.81 61.80
N LEU A 42 11.35 25.99 61.17
CA LEU A 42 11.55 26.10 59.72
C LEU A 42 12.82 25.37 59.26
N ILE A 43 13.94 25.54 59.96
CA ILE A 43 15.20 24.85 59.60
C ILE A 43 15.05 23.34 59.68
N ALA A 44 14.31 22.83 60.67
CA ALA A 44 14.06 21.40 60.82
C ALA A 44 13.21 20.83 59.67
N ASP A 45 12.19 21.56 59.20
CA ASP A 45 11.33 21.13 58.09
C ASP A 45 12.01 21.24 56.72
N LEU A 46 12.91 22.22 56.56
CA LEU A 46 13.69 22.39 55.33
C LEU A 46 14.85 21.38 55.20
N MET A 47 15.13 20.56 56.22
CA MET A 47 16.22 19.59 56.16
C MET A 47 15.82 18.44 55.20
N PRO A 48 16.43 18.35 54.01
CA PRO A 48 16.08 17.31 53.06
C PRO A 48 16.50 15.96 53.66
N GLN A 49 15.58 14.99 53.68
CA GLN A 49 15.93 13.62 54.03
C GLN A 49 17.00 13.15 53.04
N LYS A 50 18.22 12.96 53.53
CA LYS A 50 19.34 12.47 52.72
C LYS A 50 19.07 11.00 52.40
N VAL A 51 18.49 10.74 51.25
CA VAL A 51 18.40 9.39 50.69
C VAL A 51 19.80 8.95 50.29
N SER A 52 20.34 7.96 50.99
CA SER A 52 21.59 7.30 50.61
C SER A 52 21.24 6.27 49.54
N LEU A 53 21.59 6.56 48.28
CA LEU A 53 21.33 5.68 47.15
C LEU A 53 22.61 4.90 46.81
N GLU A 54 22.51 3.58 46.72
CA GLU A 54 23.58 2.71 46.25
C GLU A 54 23.40 2.38 44.76
N VAL A 55 24.52 2.20 44.05
CA VAL A 55 24.50 1.87 42.61
C VAL A 55 23.91 0.47 42.42
N GLY A 56 22.73 0.40 41.80
CA GLY A 56 21.99 -0.84 41.54
C GLY A 56 20.72 -1.03 42.37
N GLN A 57 20.42 -0.11 43.28
CA GLN A 57 19.16 -0.12 44.05
C GLN A 57 17.97 0.23 43.13
N VAL A 58 16.96 -0.64 43.11
CA VAL A 58 15.69 -0.38 42.41
C VAL A 58 14.82 0.56 43.23
N SER A 59 14.13 1.49 42.57
CA SER A 59 13.24 2.45 43.25
C SER A 59 11.94 1.76 43.70
N GLU A 60 11.48 2.08 44.91
CA GLU A 60 10.18 1.60 45.43
C GLU A 60 8.98 2.35 44.83
N ALA A 61 9.22 3.49 44.17
CA ALA A 61 8.19 4.33 43.59
C ALA A 61 8.44 4.58 42.11
N ASP A 62 7.36 4.63 41.34
CA ASP A 62 7.43 4.96 39.91
C ASP A 62 7.81 6.44 39.72
N VAL A 63 8.92 6.68 39.03
CA VAL A 63 9.34 8.02 38.63
C VAL A 63 8.65 8.39 37.32
N VAL A 64 7.58 9.19 37.42
CA VAL A 64 6.83 9.66 36.24
C VAL A 64 7.31 11.05 35.82
N ALA A 65 7.51 11.25 34.51
CA ALA A 65 7.90 12.55 33.99
C ALA A 65 6.77 13.59 34.15
N PRO A 66 7.06 14.83 34.61
CA PRO A 66 6.05 15.86 34.85
C PRO A 66 5.42 16.43 33.57
N ARG A 67 5.95 16.10 32.39
CA ARG A 67 5.36 16.47 31.10
C ARG A 67 5.42 15.31 30.11
N THR A 68 4.32 15.07 29.43
CA THR A 68 4.24 14.14 28.31
C THR A 68 4.78 14.82 27.05
N ILE A 69 5.87 14.30 26.49
CA ILE A 69 6.35 14.68 25.15
C ILE A 69 5.91 13.56 24.20
N SER A 70 5.03 13.85 23.26
CA SER A 70 4.70 12.93 22.18
C SER A 70 5.73 13.10 21.06
N TYR A 71 6.44 12.03 20.71
CA TYR A 71 7.36 12.01 19.59
C TYR A 71 6.81 11.12 18.49
N ILE A 72 6.65 11.68 17.29
CA ILE A 72 6.21 10.93 16.11
C ILE A 72 7.45 10.26 15.51
N ASP A 73 7.50 8.94 15.58
CA ASP A 73 8.54 8.14 14.93
C ASP A 73 8.30 8.10 13.42
N LYS A 74 8.85 9.10 12.71
CA LYS A 74 8.71 9.25 11.26
C LYS A 74 9.21 8.03 10.49
N ASP A 75 10.20 7.31 11.01
CA ASP A 75 10.78 6.15 10.33
C ASP A 75 9.86 4.93 10.46
N LYS A 76 9.27 4.69 11.64
CA LYS A 76 8.24 3.66 11.81
C LYS A 76 6.98 3.99 11.03
N THR A 77 6.53 5.25 11.04
CA THR A 77 5.36 5.67 10.26
C THR A 77 5.58 5.42 8.77
N LYS A 78 6.74 5.80 8.22
CA LYS A 78 7.07 5.52 6.80
C LYS A 78 7.17 4.04 6.48
N LYS A 79 7.72 3.23 7.39
CA LYS A 79 7.78 1.77 7.20
C LYS A 79 6.39 1.15 7.18
N LEU A 80 5.52 1.54 8.12
CA LEU A 80 4.13 1.10 8.17
C LEU A 80 3.35 1.56 6.94
N GLU A 81 3.56 2.79 6.49
CA GLU A 81 2.95 3.33 5.27
C GLU A 81 3.39 2.52 4.03
N GLN A 82 4.69 2.22 3.91
CA GLN A 82 5.20 1.35 2.86
C GLN A 82 4.60 -0.06 2.95
N GLU A 83 4.58 -0.68 4.13
CA GLU A 83 3.98 -2.00 4.32
C GLU A 83 2.49 -2.02 3.95
N ILE A 84 1.75 -0.96 4.29
CA ILE A 84 0.35 -0.79 3.90
C ILE A 84 0.22 -0.69 2.38
N ILE A 85 1.04 0.14 1.71
CA ILE A 85 1.06 0.26 0.23
C ILE A 85 1.32 -1.09 -0.43
N HIS A 86 2.23 -1.91 0.11
CA HIS A 86 2.51 -3.24 -0.43
C HIS A 86 1.43 -4.28 -0.06
N SER A 87 0.68 -4.08 1.04
CA SER A 87 -0.36 -5.00 1.52
C SER A 87 -1.76 -4.71 0.95
N VAL A 88 -2.03 -3.46 0.53
CA VAL A 88 -3.29 -3.09 -0.09
C VAL A 88 -3.32 -3.76 -1.46
N SER A 89 -4.19 -4.75 -1.58
CA SER A 89 -4.39 -5.46 -2.82
C SER A 89 -4.69 -4.46 -3.95
N ASN A 90 -3.85 -4.46 -4.99
CA ASN A 90 -4.05 -3.68 -6.20
C ASN A 90 -5.53 -3.76 -6.62
N VAL A 91 -6.22 -2.62 -6.67
CA VAL A 91 -7.60 -2.59 -7.17
C VAL A 91 -7.52 -2.76 -8.67
N TYR A 92 -7.78 -3.98 -9.13
CA TYR A 92 -7.85 -4.27 -10.55
C TYR A 92 -9.25 -3.98 -11.07
N GLU A 93 -9.33 -3.24 -12.16
CA GLU A 93 -10.59 -3.02 -12.87
C GLU A 93 -10.71 -3.98 -14.06
N TYR A 94 -11.92 -4.50 -14.21
CA TYR A 94 -12.29 -5.38 -15.31
C TYR A 94 -12.66 -4.57 -16.55
N ASP A 95 -11.82 -4.64 -17.59
CA ASP A 95 -12.09 -3.96 -18.85
C ASP A 95 -12.97 -4.82 -19.77
N VAL A 96 -14.28 -4.54 -19.75
CA VAL A 96 -15.29 -5.16 -20.63
C VAL A 96 -15.02 -4.91 -22.11
N THR A 97 -14.32 -3.83 -22.48
CA THR A 97 -14.11 -3.44 -23.88
C THR A 97 -13.17 -4.41 -24.58
N ILE A 98 -12.25 -5.03 -23.84
CA ILE A 98 -11.28 -5.99 -24.37
C ILE A 98 -12.00 -7.28 -24.80
N VAL A 99 -13.05 -7.69 -24.09
CA VAL A 99 -13.87 -8.85 -24.50
C VAL A 99 -14.50 -8.60 -25.86
N GLY A 100 -15.12 -7.43 -26.05
CA GLY A 100 -15.73 -7.06 -27.34
C GLY A 100 -14.71 -6.99 -28.48
N LYS A 101 -13.52 -6.42 -28.23
CA LYS A 101 -12.44 -6.36 -29.23
C LYS A 101 -11.94 -7.75 -29.63
N VAL A 102 -11.73 -8.65 -28.67
CA VAL A 102 -11.27 -10.01 -28.95
C VAL A 102 -12.32 -10.80 -29.73
N GLU A 103 -13.61 -10.64 -29.43
CA GLU A 103 -14.68 -11.27 -30.21
C GLU A 103 -14.71 -10.76 -31.66
N GLU A 104 -14.51 -9.46 -31.88
CA GLU A 104 -14.44 -8.87 -33.22
C GLU A 104 -13.18 -9.34 -33.98
N ASP A 105 -12.03 -9.43 -33.30
CA ASP A 105 -10.79 -9.94 -33.88
C ASP A 105 -10.96 -11.39 -34.38
N VAL A 106 -11.65 -12.24 -33.61
CA VAL A 106 -11.96 -13.62 -34.02
C VAL A 106 -12.84 -13.60 -35.28
N ALA A 107 -13.92 -12.81 -35.28
CA ALA A 107 -14.82 -12.72 -36.42
C ALA A 107 -14.09 -12.20 -37.67
N GLN A 108 -13.22 -11.21 -37.53
CA GLN A 108 -12.40 -10.69 -38.61
C GLN A 108 -11.46 -11.75 -39.18
N LEU A 109 -10.80 -12.53 -38.31
CA LEU A 109 -9.91 -13.61 -38.71
C LEU A 109 -10.65 -14.66 -39.55
N PHE A 110 -11.80 -15.14 -39.09
CA PHE A 110 -12.59 -16.13 -39.84
C PHE A 110 -13.19 -15.56 -41.13
N ARG A 111 -13.57 -14.27 -41.18
CA ARG A 111 -13.97 -13.60 -42.43
C ARG A 111 -12.85 -13.58 -43.46
N GLN A 112 -11.61 -13.33 -43.04
CA GLN A 112 -10.44 -13.40 -43.94
C GLN A 112 -10.23 -14.81 -44.46
N VAL A 113 -10.34 -15.83 -43.60
CA VAL A 113 -10.23 -17.24 -43.99
C VAL A 113 -11.28 -17.59 -45.04
N ARG A 114 -12.55 -17.23 -44.82
CA ARG A 114 -13.65 -17.44 -45.76
C ARG A 114 -13.40 -16.77 -47.11
N THR A 115 -12.93 -15.52 -47.10
CA THR A 115 -12.63 -14.76 -48.32
C THR A 115 -11.58 -15.48 -49.17
N VAL A 116 -10.51 -16.00 -48.56
CA VAL A 116 -9.46 -16.74 -49.28
C VAL A 116 -9.95 -18.13 -49.72
N GLN A 117 -10.82 -18.77 -48.94
CA GLN A 117 -11.43 -20.05 -49.30
C GLN A 117 -12.38 -19.95 -50.50
N GLN A 118 -13.21 -18.90 -50.54
CA GLN A 118 -14.18 -18.65 -51.62
C GLN A 118 -13.54 -18.18 -52.92
N ASP A 119 -12.29 -17.69 -52.88
CA ASP A 119 -11.53 -17.34 -54.08
C ASP A 119 -11.18 -18.62 -54.88
N GLN A 120 -11.95 -18.85 -55.95
CA GLN A 120 -11.77 -19.99 -56.86
C GLN A 120 -10.57 -19.83 -57.79
N SER A 121 -9.98 -18.64 -57.87
CA SER A 121 -8.81 -18.38 -58.74
C SER A 121 -7.50 -18.91 -58.14
N LEU A 122 -7.49 -19.25 -56.85
CA LEU A 122 -6.29 -19.66 -56.12
C LEU A 122 -6.20 -21.17 -55.99
N SER A 123 -5.00 -21.71 -56.24
CA SER A 123 -4.66 -23.09 -55.88
C SER A 123 -4.56 -23.25 -54.35
N ARG A 124 -4.62 -24.49 -53.86
CA ARG A 124 -4.52 -24.78 -52.42
C ARG A 124 -3.24 -24.19 -51.79
N ASP A 125 -2.11 -24.30 -52.47
CA ASP A 125 -0.83 -23.78 -51.98
C ASP A 125 -0.82 -22.24 -51.95
N GLN A 126 -1.45 -21.59 -52.94
CA GLN A 126 -1.61 -20.13 -52.95
C GLN A 126 -2.55 -19.66 -51.84
N LYS A 127 -3.61 -20.41 -51.52
CA LYS A 127 -4.49 -20.13 -50.37
C LYS A 127 -3.72 -20.20 -49.06
N ILE A 128 -2.92 -21.25 -48.84
CA ILE A 128 -2.07 -21.39 -47.65
C ILE A 128 -1.09 -20.21 -47.56
N GLY A 129 -0.45 -19.83 -48.67
CA GLY A 129 0.46 -18.68 -48.71
C GLY A 129 -0.22 -17.35 -48.36
N LYS A 130 -1.40 -17.08 -48.95
CA LYS A 130 -2.18 -15.87 -48.62
C LYS A 130 -2.66 -15.86 -47.17
N LEU A 131 -3.12 -16.99 -46.64
CA LEU A 131 -3.52 -17.10 -45.24
C LEU A 131 -2.32 -16.88 -44.32
N ARG A 132 -1.15 -17.43 -44.66
CA ARG A 132 0.07 -17.23 -43.87
C ARG A 132 0.52 -15.77 -43.80
N ALA A 133 0.27 -14.99 -44.85
CA ALA A 133 0.60 -13.57 -44.89
C ALA A 133 -0.39 -12.67 -44.13
N ASN A 134 -1.66 -13.07 -44.02
CA ASN A 134 -2.72 -12.27 -43.39
C ASN A 134 -3.04 -12.66 -41.94
N LEU A 135 -2.71 -13.90 -41.55
CA LEU A 135 -2.97 -14.41 -40.21
C LEU A 135 -1.79 -14.16 -39.26
N PRO A 136 -2.03 -14.15 -37.93
CA PRO A 136 -0.97 -14.04 -36.94
C PRO A 136 0.14 -15.09 -37.12
N ASN A 137 1.40 -14.66 -37.02
CA ASN A 137 2.57 -15.54 -37.17
C ASN A 137 2.65 -16.68 -36.14
N SER A 138 1.90 -16.57 -35.03
CA SER A 138 1.79 -17.55 -33.96
C SER A 138 1.08 -18.84 -34.37
N LEU A 139 0.32 -18.84 -35.47
CA LEU A 139 -0.30 -20.06 -36.00
C LEU A 139 0.76 -20.98 -36.60
N SER A 140 0.62 -22.29 -36.47
CA SER A 140 1.48 -23.28 -37.10
C SER A 140 1.08 -23.48 -38.57
N LEU A 141 2.03 -23.97 -39.39
CA LEU A 141 1.74 -24.27 -40.80
C LEU A 141 0.64 -25.34 -40.94
N THR A 142 0.58 -26.27 -39.99
CA THR A 142 -0.48 -27.30 -39.90
C THR A 142 -1.85 -26.67 -39.65
N ALA A 143 -1.96 -25.71 -38.74
CA ALA A 143 -3.21 -24.99 -38.49
C ALA A 143 -3.69 -24.23 -39.73
N VAL A 144 -2.78 -23.52 -40.42
CA VAL A 144 -3.11 -22.77 -41.64
C VAL A 144 -3.55 -23.72 -42.76
N SER A 145 -2.88 -24.86 -42.93
CA SER A 145 -3.26 -25.89 -43.91
C SER A 145 -4.64 -26.50 -43.60
N ASN A 146 -4.94 -26.74 -42.33
CA ASN A 146 -6.24 -27.22 -41.87
C ASN A 146 -7.35 -26.20 -42.14
N LEU A 147 -7.12 -24.92 -41.79
CA LEU A 147 -8.05 -23.82 -42.07
C LEU A 147 -8.35 -23.66 -43.56
N ALA A 148 -7.38 -23.92 -44.43
CA ALA A 148 -7.55 -23.87 -45.88
C ALA A 148 -8.34 -25.07 -46.45
N GLY A 149 -8.50 -26.15 -45.68
CA GLY A 149 -9.16 -27.38 -46.12
C GLY A 149 -10.51 -27.66 -45.45
N PHE A 150 -10.88 -26.93 -44.40
CA PHE A 150 -12.13 -27.15 -43.68
C PHE A 150 -13.35 -26.64 -44.44
N PRO A 151 -14.49 -27.37 -44.40
CA PRO A 151 -15.76 -26.89 -44.93
C PRO A 151 -16.25 -25.63 -44.21
N GLU A 152 -17.07 -24.83 -44.90
CA GLU A 152 -17.68 -23.61 -44.35
C GLU A 152 -18.47 -23.85 -43.06
N ALA A 153 -19.22 -24.96 -43.01
CA ALA A 153 -19.96 -25.35 -41.80
C ALA A 153 -19.05 -25.60 -40.60
N THR A 154 -17.88 -26.22 -40.83
CA THR A 154 -16.87 -26.45 -39.81
C THR A 154 -16.22 -25.14 -39.37
N LEU A 155 -15.89 -24.24 -40.31
CA LEU A 155 -15.35 -22.91 -39.97
C LEU A 155 -16.30 -22.10 -39.08
N GLY A 156 -17.60 -22.13 -39.35
CA GLY A 156 -18.60 -21.51 -38.49
C GLY A 156 -18.66 -22.09 -37.08
N GLN A 157 -18.56 -23.41 -36.95
CA GLN A 157 -18.49 -24.07 -35.64
C GLN A 157 -17.21 -23.72 -34.86
N LEU A 158 -16.07 -23.66 -35.54
CA LEU A 158 -14.79 -23.30 -34.93
C LEU A 158 -14.78 -21.83 -34.49
N GLU A 159 -15.32 -20.93 -35.30
CA GLU A 159 -15.47 -19.51 -34.95
C GLU A 159 -16.28 -19.33 -33.66
N GLU A 160 -17.45 -19.97 -33.57
CA GLU A 160 -18.31 -19.88 -32.40
C GLU A 160 -17.65 -20.51 -31.16
N THR A 161 -16.99 -21.66 -31.32
CA THR A 161 -16.27 -22.32 -30.23
C THR A 161 -15.12 -21.45 -29.71
N SER A 162 -14.33 -20.86 -30.61
CA SER A 162 -13.25 -19.92 -30.24
C SER A 162 -13.79 -18.71 -29.48
N ARG A 163 -14.92 -18.13 -29.93
CA ARG A 163 -15.56 -16.99 -29.23
C ARG A 163 -16.02 -17.37 -27.84
N ILE A 164 -16.69 -18.51 -27.67
CA ILE A 164 -17.18 -19.00 -26.37
C ILE A 164 -16.02 -19.18 -25.39
N ILE A 165 -14.95 -19.83 -25.82
CA ILE A 165 -13.76 -20.09 -24.99
C ILE A 165 -13.11 -18.78 -24.57
N LEU A 166 -12.82 -17.88 -25.53
CA LEU A 166 -12.19 -16.60 -25.26
C LEU A 166 -13.03 -15.74 -24.33
N ARG A 167 -14.35 -15.68 -24.57
CA ARG A 167 -15.29 -14.95 -23.73
C ARG A 167 -15.28 -15.47 -22.30
N ARG A 168 -15.36 -16.79 -22.09
CA ARG A 168 -15.36 -17.39 -20.75
C ARG A 168 -14.04 -17.15 -20.02
N THR A 169 -12.92 -17.25 -20.73
CA THR A 169 -11.59 -17.04 -20.16
C THR A 169 -11.40 -15.57 -19.77
N LEU A 170 -11.79 -14.64 -20.65
CA LEU A 170 -11.75 -13.22 -20.32
C LEU A 170 -12.73 -12.86 -19.21
N GLN A 171 -13.92 -13.46 -19.15
CA GLN A 171 -14.87 -13.25 -18.04
C GLN A 171 -14.33 -13.66 -16.67
N ARG A 172 -13.42 -14.65 -16.61
CA ARG A 172 -12.73 -15.01 -15.36
C ARG A 172 -11.71 -13.95 -14.91
N GLY A 173 -11.31 -13.06 -15.82
CA GLY A 173 -10.24 -12.09 -15.59
C GLY A 173 -8.88 -12.69 -15.90
N VAL A 174 -8.16 -12.05 -16.82
CA VAL A 174 -6.78 -12.41 -17.19
C VAL A 174 -5.90 -11.21 -16.87
N LYS A 175 -5.04 -11.38 -15.88
CA LYS A 175 -4.01 -10.38 -15.53
C LYS A 175 -2.84 -10.46 -16.50
N ALA A 176 -2.03 -9.41 -16.53
CA ALA A 176 -0.86 -9.34 -17.41
C ALA A 176 0.24 -10.35 -17.02
N ASP A 177 0.43 -10.60 -15.73
CA ASP A 177 1.38 -11.57 -15.18
C ASP A 177 0.92 -13.02 -15.35
N GLU A 178 -0.39 -13.27 -15.36
CA GLU A 178 -1.00 -14.59 -15.52
C GLU A 178 -1.33 -14.94 -16.99
N LEU A 179 -0.92 -14.12 -17.96
CA LEU A 179 -1.29 -14.29 -19.36
C LEU A 179 -0.82 -15.63 -19.94
N ASP A 180 0.42 -16.03 -19.68
CA ASP A 180 0.97 -17.29 -20.21
C ASP A 180 0.38 -18.53 -19.50
N ALA A 181 0.09 -18.41 -18.20
CA ALA A 181 -0.66 -19.43 -17.49
C ALA A 181 -2.07 -19.60 -18.08
N SER A 182 -2.73 -18.50 -18.41
CA SER A 182 -4.06 -18.48 -19.04
C SER A 182 -4.03 -19.11 -20.44
N LYS A 183 -2.99 -18.86 -21.25
CA LYS A 183 -2.78 -19.54 -22.55
C LYS A 183 -2.65 -21.05 -22.42
N THR A 184 -2.00 -21.51 -21.36
CA THR A 184 -1.83 -22.95 -21.10
C THR A 184 -3.14 -23.57 -20.61
N ALA A 185 -3.86 -22.87 -19.74
CA ALA A 185 -5.16 -23.29 -19.24
C ALA A 185 -6.21 -23.42 -20.36
N LEU A 186 -6.16 -22.54 -21.37
CA LEU A 186 -7.03 -22.60 -22.55
C LEU A 186 -6.97 -23.95 -23.29
N LEU A 187 -5.79 -24.58 -23.36
CA LEU A 187 -5.63 -25.89 -24.02
C LEU A 187 -6.25 -27.03 -23.20
N LEU A 188 -6.52 -26.80 -21.91
CA LEU A 188 -7.07 -27.78 -20.99
C LEU A 188 -8.59 -27.69 -20.86
N GLU A 189 -9.21 -26.66 -21.45
CA GLU A 189 -10.65 -26.42 -21.42
C GLU A 189 -11.43 -27.59 -22.05
N PRO A 190 -12.59 -27.95 -21.49
CA PRO A 190 -13.36 -29.11 -21.95
C PRO A 190 -13.84 -28.93 -23.39
N GLU A 191 -14.17 -27.70 -23.81
CA GLU A 191 -14.54 -27.40 -25.20
C GLU A 191 -13.41 -27.77 -26.17
N VAL A 192 -12.16 -27.51 -25.82
CA VAL A 192 -11.00 -27.86 -26.67
C VAL A 192 -10.77 -29.37 -26.66
N LYS A 193 -10.90 -30.02 -25.49
CA LYS A 193 -10.70 -31.47 -25.35
C LYS A 193 -11.75 -32.32 -26.06
N ASN A 194 -12.98 -31.81 -26.19
CA ASN A 194 -14.07 -32.50 -26.87
C ASN A 194 -13.99 -32.38 -28.40
N LEU A 195 -13.10 -31.53 -28.93
CA LEU A 195 -12.87 -31.39 -30.36
C LEU A 195 -11.92 -32.47 -30.90
N ASN A 196 -12.05 -32.76 -32.20
CA ASN A 196 -11.06 -33.57 -32.91
C ASN A 196 -9.68 -32.89 -32.86
N SER A 197 -8.58 -33.65 -32.87
CA SER A 197 -7.20 -33.17 -32.81
C SER A 197 -6.91 -32.00 -33.77
N ALA A 198 -7.40 -32.07 -35.01
CA ALA A 198 -7.22 -31.00 -35.99
C ALA A 198 -8.00 -29.72 -35.66
N HIS A 199 -9.20 -29.85 -35.09
CA HIS A 199 -10.04 -28.73 -34.67
C HIS A 199 -9.51 -28.10 -33.37
N ALA A 200 -9.11 -28.93 -32.41
CA ALA A 200 -8.52 -28.51 -31.14
C ALA A 200 -7.23 -27.71 -31.35
N LEU A 201 -6.38 -28.15 -32.29
CA LEU A 201 -5.16 -27.43 -32.66
C LEU A 201 -5.47 -26.03 -33.21
N VAL A 202 -6.41 -25.91 -34.15
CA VAL A 202 -6.77 -24.62 -34.74
C VAL A 202 -7.40 -23.68 -33.70
N VAL A 203 -8.37 -24.17 -32.93
CA VAL A 203 -9.06 -23.36 -31.90
C VAL A 203 -8.08 -22.94 -30.81
N GLY A 204 -7.21 -23.84 -30.36
CA GLY A 204 -6.20 -23.56 -29.34
C GLY A 204 -5.20 -22.51 -29.80
N GLU A 205 -4.65 -22.63 -31.00
CA GLU A 205 -3.69 -21.67 -31.54
C GLU A 205 -4.34 -20.29 -31.81
N ILE A 206 -5.56 -20.24 -32.35
CA ILE A 206 -6.30 -18.98 -32.54
C ILE A 206 -6.59 -18.33 -31.18
N ALA A 207 -7.06 -19.11 -30.20
CA ALA A 207 -7.36 -18.59 -28.88
C ALA A 207 -6.09 -18.05 -28.20
N GLN A 208 -4.96 -18.74 -28.30
CA GLN A 208 -3.69 -18.25 -27.76
C GLN A 208 -3.16 -17.02 -28.47
N ALA A 209 -3.35 -16.93 -29.79
CA ALA A 209 -2.93 -15.78 -30.59
C ALA A 209 -3.73 -14.51 -30.26
N LEU A 210 -5.01 -14.66 -29.95
CA LEU A 210 -5.95 -13.55 -29.73
C LEU A 210 -6.22 -13.25 -28.25
N LEU A 211 -5.76 -14.09 -27.32
CA LEU A 211 -5.91 -13.85 -25.89
C LEU A 211 -5.12 -12.60 -25.47
N ARG A 212 -5.82 -11.68 -24.80
CA ARG A 212 -5.24 -10.46 -24.21
C ARG A 212 -5.57 -10.39 -22.73
N HIS A 213 -4.76 -9.67 -21.96
CA HIS A 213 -5.11 -9.36 -20.57
C HIS A 213 -6.29 -8.37 -20.56
N ASN A 214 -7.19 -8.50 -19.59
CA ASN A 214 -8.34 -7.61 -19.42
C ASN A 214 -8.50 -7.08 -17.99
N PHE A 215 -7.55 -7.41 -17.11
CA PHE A 215 -7.38 -6.79 -15.82
C PHE A 215 -6.31 -5.70 -15.95
N VAL A 216 -6.70 -4.44 -15.83
CA VAL A 216 -5.78 -3.30 -15.88
C VAL A 216 -5.62 -2.73 -14.47
N PHE A 217 -4.38 -2.39 -14.11
CA PHE A 217 -4.09 -1.73 -12.84
C PHE A 217 -4.65 -0.30 -12.87
N SER A 218 -5.73 -0.04 -12.12
CA SER A 218 -6.30 1.30 -12.02
C SER A 218 -5.50 2.12 -11.01
N LYS A 219 -4.60 2.98 -11.51
CA LYS A 219 -3.92 3.99 -10.67
C LYS A 219 -4.91 4.99 -10.06
N GLU A 220 -6.05 5.24 -10.72
CA GLU A 220 -7.02 6.27 -10.32
C GLU A 220 -7.81 5.93 -9.05
N GLU A 221 -8.16 4.66 -8.80
CA GLU A 221 -8.82 4.24 -7.56
C GLU A 221 -7.88 4.30 -6.34
N THR A 222 -6.57 4.16 -6.57
CA THR A 222 -5.57 4.19 -5.50
C THR A 222 -5.45 5.61 -4.94
N GLU A 223 -5.57 6.63 -5.78
CA GLU A 223 -5.55 8.04 -5.36
C GLU A 223 -6.87 8.51 -4.72
N LYS A 224 -8.02 7.91 -5.07
CA LYS A 224 -9.30 8.24 -4.41
C LYS A 224 -9.46 7.66 -3.00
N LYS A 225 -8.66 6.65 -2.65
CA LYS A 225 -8.64 6.03 -1.31
C LYS A 225 -7.48 6.50 -0.43
N GLN A 226 -6.58 7.33 -0.96
CA GLN A 226 -5.58 8.07 -0.17
C GLN A 226 -6.17 9.39 0.33
#